data_AF-A0A1V5RWN3-F1
#
_entry.id   AF-A0A1V5RWN3-F1
#
_cell.length_a   1.000
_cell.length_b   1.000
_cell.length_c   1.000
_cell.angle_alpha   90.00
_cell.angle_beta   90.00
_cell.angle_gamma   90.00
#
_symmetry.space_group_name_H-M   'P 1'
#
loop_
_entity.id
_entity.type
_entity.pdbx_description
1 polymer ?
#
loop_
_entity_poly.entity_id
_entity_poly.type
_entity_poly.pdbx_seq_one_letter_code
_entity_poly.pdbx_strand_id
1 'polypeptide(L)'
;MSYFQHHWPETKTLVRGDSHFAPKDFMDWTNKHINVEYITRLTSNAKLNELYQFSIESDKREYNQYLKAVKRYHSFMYKAESRENHQQVIVKVKVSIMGTNIRYIVTNLKEFRTRDLYEMDYCARVSIV
;
A
#
# COMPACT_ATOMS: atom_id res chain seq x y z
N MET A 1 9.58 -6.79 -20.10
CA MET A 1 9.08 -7.81 -19.17
C MET A 1 8.22 -8.86 -19.89
N SER A 2 8.64 -9.31 -21.09
CA SER A 2 7.86 -10.18 -21.99
C SER A 2 8.37 -11.63 -22.03
N TYR A 3 9.64 -11.88 -21.69
CA TYR A 3 10.25 -13.21 -21.74
C TYR A 3 9.60 -14.20 -20.75
N PHE A 4 9.46 -13.81 -19.47
CA PHE A 4 8.89 -14.67 -18.44
C PHE A 4 7.44 -15.06 -18.71
N GLN A 5 6.62 -14.12 -19.22
CA GLN A 5 5.22 -14.41 -19.54
C GLN A 5 5.07 -15.31 -20.77
N HIS A 6 6.05 -15.31 -21.68
CA HIS A 6 6.05 -16.22 -22.82
C HIS A 6 6.39 -17.66 -22.41
N HIS A 7 7.34 -17.83 -21.50
CA HIS A 7 7.80 -19.15 -21.05
C HIS A 7 6.97 -19.73 -19.90
N TRP A 8 6.32 -18.89 -19.09
CA TRP A 8 5.44 -19.30 -18.00
C TRP A 8 4.17 -18.43 -17.97
N PRO A 9 3.25 -18.64 -18.91
CA PRO A 9 2.07 -17.80 -19.05
C PRO A 9 1.16 -17.85 -17.83
N GLU A 10 1.13 -18.95 -17.08
CA GLU A 10 0.27 -19.13 -15.89
C GLU A 10 0.89 -18.64 -14.58
N THR A 11 2.17 -18.22 -14.59
CA THR A 11 2.85 -17.79 -13.36
C THR A 11 2.40 -16.38 -12.95
N LYS A 12 1.81 -16.29 -11.75
CA LYS A 12 1.53 -15.01 -11.11
C LYS A 12 2.83 -14.32 -10.70
N THR A 13 3.01 -13.07 -11.12
CA THR A 13 4.18 -12.26 -10.80
C THR A 13 3.78 -11.12 -9.87
N LEU A 14 4.31 -11.11 -8.64
CA LEU A 14 4.14 -10.02 -7.69
C LEU A 14 5.32 -9.03 -7.76
N VAL A 15 5.04 -7.80 -8.17
CA VAL A 15 6.03 -6.71 -8.19
C VAL A 15 5.96 -5.91 -6.90
N ARG A 16 7.11 -5.78 -6.22
CA ARG A 16 7.26 -5.00 -5.00
C ARG A 16 8.25 -3.87 -5.22
N GLY A 17 7.95 -2.68 -4.70
CA GLY A 17 8.81 -1.52 -4.89
C GLY A 17 8.52 -0.36 -3.95
N ASP A 18 9.45 0.58 -3.87
CA ASP A 18 9.20 1.85 -3.20
C ASP A 18 8.42 2.83 -4.10
N SER A 19 8.26 4.07 -3.63
CA SER A 19 7.40 5.07 -4.28
C SER A 19 7.90 5.53 -5.64
N HIS A 20 9.19 5.40 -5.92
CA HIS A 20 9.75 5.69 -7.24
C HIS A 20 9.37 4.62 -8.27
N PHE A 21 8.93 3.45 -7.83
CA PHE A 21 8.48 2.33 -8.67
C PHE A 21 6.96 2.29 -8.89
N ALA A 22 6.25 3.40 -8.62
CA ALA A 22 4.83 3.52 -8.89
C ALA A 22 4.46 4.53 -10.01
N PRO A 23 5.17 4.55 -11.17
CA PRO A 23 4.80 5.44 -12.27
C PRO A 23 3.49 5.00 -12.92
N LYS A 24 2.80 5.94 -13.58
CA LYS A 24 1.53 5.70 -14.29
C LYS A 24 1.67 4.55 -15.28
N ASP A 25 2.70 4.58 -16.12
CA ASP A 25 2.91 3.59 -17.19
C ASP A 25 3.03 2.16 -16.67
N PHE A 26 3.68 1.97 -15.51
CA PHE A 26 3.78 0.65 -14.89
C PHE A 26 2.40 0.15 -14.45
N MET A 27 1.61 0.99 -13.80
CA MET A 27 0.28 0.64 -13.30
C MET A 27 -0.72 0.38 -14.43
N ASP A 28 -0.64 1.15 -15.51
CA ASP A 28 -1.49 0.93 -16.68
C ASP A 28 -1.08 -0.31 -17.45
N TRP A 29 0.22 -0.62 -17.46
CA TRP A 29 0.73 -1.89 -17.97
C TRP A 29 0.19 -3.07 -17.16
N THR A 30 0.22 -3.04 -15.81
CA THR A 30 -0.33 -4.15 -15.01
C THR A 30 -1.82 -4.37 -15.23
N ASN A 31 -2.61 -3.32 -15.50
CA ASN A 31 -4.02 -3.47 -15.86
C ASN A 31 -4.26 -4.30 -17.14
N LYS A 32 -3.29 -4.36 -18.05
CA LYS A 32 -3.36 -5.13 -19.30
C LYS A 32 -2.85 -6.57 -19.15
N HIS A 33 -2.28 -6.93 -18.00
CA HIS A 33 -1.65 -8.22 -17.76
C HIS A 33 -2.25 -8.89 -16.51
N ILE A 34 -3.17 -9.84 -16.72
CA ILE A 34 -3.94 -10.51 -15.65
C ILE A 34 -3.07 -11.23 -14.61
N ASN A 35 -1.87 -11.68 -15.01
CA ASN A 35 -0.95 -12.43 -14.15
C ASN A 35 0.11 -11.53 -13.46
N VAL A 36 -0.11 -10.21 -13.44
CA VAL A 36 0.79 -9.28 -12.76
C VAL A 36 0.07 -8.57 -11.62
N GLU A 37 0.55 -8.85 -10.42
CA GLU A 37 0.15 -8.21 -9.19
C GLU A 37 1.24 -7.22 -8.76
N TYR A 38 0.88 -6.18 -8.03
CA TYR A 38 1.85 -5.22 -7.49
C TYR A 38 1.45 -4.73 -6.11
N ILE A 39 2.48 -4.36 -5.35
CA ILE A 39 2.35 -3.65 -4.09
C ILE A 39 3.54 -2.70 -3.94
N THR A 40 3.27 -1.39 -4.01
CA THR A 40 4.33 -0.38 -4.00
C THR A 40 4.06 0.69 -2.95
N ARG A 41 5.12 1.32 -2.43
CA ARG A 41 4.94 2.49 -1.57
C ARG A 41 4.26 3.59 -2.35
N LEU A 42 3.36 4.33 -1.70
CA LEU A 42 2.80 5.56 -2.24
C LEU A 42 3.34 6.74 -1.43
N THR A 43 3.86 7.75 -2.12
CA THR A 43 4.27 8.99 -1.46
C THR A 43 3.04 9.66 -0.85
N SER A 44 3.12 10.03 0.42
CA SER A 44 2.07 10.78 1.09
C SER A 44 1.89 12.14 0.42
N ASN A 45 0.63 12.58 0.28
CA ASN A 45 0.28 13.91 -0.20
C ASN A 45 -0.85 14.48 0.67
N ALA A 46 -1.12 15.79 0.54
CA ALA A 46 -2.13 16.49 1.34
C ALA A 46 -3.51 15.83 1.24
N LYS A 47 -3.93 15.42 0.04
CA LYS A 47 -5.24 14.80 -0.23
C LYS A 47 -5.39 13.44 0.48
N LEU A 48 -4.34 12.61 0.48
CA LEU A 48 -4.32 11.32 1.18
C LEU A 48 -4.34 11.50 2.71
N ASN A 49 -3.68 12.54 3.21
CA ASN A 49 -3.67 12.84 4.64
C ASN A 49 -5.03 13.41 5.08
N GLU A 50 -5.66 14.26 4.28
CA GLU A 50 -6.99 14.82 4.52
C GLU A 50 -8.05 13.72 4.60
N LEU A 51 -8.06 12.78 3.65
CA LEU A 51 -8.95 11.62 3.65
C LEU A 51 -8.84 10.76 4.93
N TYR A 52 -7.70 10.83 5.62
CA TYR A 52 -7.41 10.00 6.77
C TYR A 52 -7.25 10.80 8.08
N GLN A 53 -7.46 12.10 8.04
CA GLN A 53 -7.17 13.01 9.14
C GLN A 53 -7.97 12.64 10.40
N PHE A 54 -9.27 12.37 10.25
CA PHE A 54 -10.13 12.02 11.38
C PHE A 54 -9.66 10.75 12.11
N SER A 55 -9.24 9.73 11.37
CA SER A 55 -8.71 8.49 11.94
C SER A 55 -7.35 8.71 12.62
N ILE A 56 -6.47 9.51 12.02
CA ILE A 56 -5.18 9.89 12.62
C ILE A 56 -5.40 10.63 13.95
N GLU A 57 -6.35 11.56 13.99
CA GLU A 57 -6.70 12.30 15.21
C GLU A 57 -7.33 11.40 16.27
N SER A 58 -8.15 10.43 15.88
CA SER A 58 -8.67 9.40 16.79
C SER A 58 -7.53 8.58 17.41
N ASP A 59 -6.57 8.11 16.62
CA ASP A 59 -5.41 7.33 17.09
C ASP A 59 -4.53 8.16 18.04
N LYS A 60 -4.36 9.46 17.76
CA LYS A 60 -3.64 10.39 18.64
C LYS A 60 -4.36 10.60 19.97
N ARG A 61 -5.69 10.75 19.95
CA ARG A 61 -6.50 10.87 21.18
C ARG A 61 -6.37 9.63 22.05
N GLU A 62 -6.46 8.45 21.45
CA GLU A 62 -6.29 7.18 22.16
C GLU A 62 -4.89 7.03 22.76
N TYR A 63 -3.85 7.37 21.99
CA TYR A 63 -2.48 7.40 22.51
C TYR A 63 -2.34 8.36 23.70
N ASN A 64 -2.91 9.57 23.61
CA ASN A 64 -2.83 10.56 24.69
C ASN A 64 -3.59 10.13 25.94
N GLN A 65 -4.68 9.38 25.78
CA GLN A 65 -5.48 8.87 26.89
C GLN A 65 -4.80 7.72 27.64
N TYR A 66 -4.17 6.79 26.91
CA TYR A 66 -3.66 5.54 27.50
C TYR A 66 -2.15 5.44 27.54
N LEU A 67 -1.43 6.33 26.86
CA LEU A 67 0.03 6.31 26.66
C LEU A 67 0.56 4.98 26.08
N LYS A 68 -0.31 4.25 25.38
CA LYS A 68 0.00 2.98 24.71
C LYS A 68 0.09 3.18 23.21
N ALA A 69 1.14 2.64 22.59
CA ALA A 69 1.33 2.77 21.15
C ALA A 69 0.16 2.18 20.36
N VAL A 70 -0.37 2.96 19.41
CA VAL A 70 -1.48 2.59 18.54
C VAL A 70 -0.92 2.23 17.15
N LYS A 71 -1.35 1.10 16.58
CA LYS A 71 -1.00 0.68 15.21
C LYS A 71 -2.25 0.20 14.47
N ARG A 72 -2.65 0.91 13.42
CA ARG A 72 -3.85 0.61 12.63
C ARG A 72 -3.55 0.52 11.14
N TYR A 73 -4.38 -0.25 10.44
CA TYR A 73 -4.32 -0.49 9.01
C TYR A 73 -5.69 -0.30 8.39
N HIS A 74 -5.78 0.52 7.35
CA HIS A 74 -7.03 0.79 6.66
C HIS A 74 -6.82 0.82 5.17
N SER A 75 -7.87 0.52 4.41
CA SER A 75 -7.83 0.48 2.95
C SER A 75 -8.96 1.30 2.36
N PHE A 76 -8.69 1.98 1.26
CA PHE A 76 -9.68 2.74 0.49
C PHE A 76 -9.30 2.74 -0.99
N MET A 77 -10.28 3.00 -1.85
CA MET A 77 -10.03 3.20 -3.27
C MET A 77 -9.65 4.67 -3.51
N TYR A 78 -8.56 4.89 -4.23
CA TYR A 78 -8.07 6.23 -4.56
C TYR A 78 -7.64 6.30 -6.01
N LYS A 79 -8.00 7.40 -6.68
CA LYS A 79 -7.55 7.73 -8.03
C LYS A 79 -6.84 9.07 -7.98
N ALA A 80 -5.54 9.06 -8.24
CA ALA A 80 -4.81 10.29 -8.50
C ALA A 80 -5.27 10.88 -9.85
N GLU A 81 -5.20 12.19 -10.01
CA GLU A 81 -5.61 12.85 -11.26
C GLU A 81 -4.80 12.37 -12.47
N SER A 82 -3.53 12.03 -12.25
CA SER A 82 -2.65 11.44 -13.27
C SER A 82 -2.96 9.98 -13.61
N ARG A 83 -4.00 9.37 -13.02
CA ARG A 83 -4.31 7.94 -13.19
C ARG A 83 -5.71 7.74 -13.79
N GLU A 84 -5.81 6.74 -14.65
CA GLU A 84 -7.05 6.39 -15.34
C GLU A 84 -8.00 5.61 -14.42
N ASN A 85 -7.45 4.71 -13.60
CA ASN A 85 -8.19 3.78 -12.77
C ASN A 85 -8.01 4.03 -11.26
N HIS A 86 -9.05 3.69 -10.50
CA HIS A 86 -8.97 3.63 -9.04
C HIS A 86 -8.09 2.47 -8.61
N GLN A 87 -7.26 2.70 -7.60
CA GLN A 87 -6.39 1.69 -7.02
C GLN A 87 -6.67 1.55 -5.54
N GLN A 88 -6.42 0.36 -5.00
CA GLN A 88 -6.53 0.13 -3.57
C GLN A 88 -5.31 0.73 -2.89
N VAL A 89 -5.54 1.71 -2.02
CA VAL A 89 -4.53 2.32 -1.17
C VAL A 89 -4.71 1.78 0.23
N ILE A 90 -3.60 1.32 0.84
CA ILE A 90 -3.55 0.89 2.23
C ILE A 90 -2.73 1.91 3.00
N VAL A 91 -3.29 2.38 4.11
CA VAL A 91 -2.63 3.26 5.05
C VAL A 91 -2.30 2.49 6.33
N LYS A 92 -1.05 2.65 6.78
CA LYS A 92 -0.60 2.28 8.11
C LYS A 92 -0.45 3.56 8.92
N VAL A 93 -1.12 3.62 10.06
CA VAL A 93 -0.91 4.66 11.07
C VAL A 93 -0.27 4.02 12.30
N LYS A 94 0.85 4.59 12.75
CA LYS A 94 1.49 4.23 14.02
C LYS A 94 1.64 5.50 14.85
N VAL A 95 0.98 5.57 16.00
CA VAL A 95 1.16 6.63 16.99
C VAL A 95 1.92 6.06 18.18
N SER A 96 2.99 6.73 18.58
CA SER A 96 3.84 6.31 19.69
C SER A 96 4.54 7.52 20.32
N ILE A 97 5.34 7.27 21.36
CA ILE A 97 6.18 8.29 21.99
C ILE A 97 7.16 8.96 21.01
N MET A 98 7.55 8.26 19.95
CA MET A 98 8.41 8.79 18.88
C MET A 98 7.65 9.64 17.84
N GLY A 99 6.35 9.89 18.08
CA GLY A 99 5.48 10.62 17.17
C GLY A 99 4.59 9.73 16.31
N THR A 100 3.98 10.35 15.30
CA THR A 100 3.02 9.74 14.37
C THR A 100 3.72 9.37 13.07
N ASN A 101 3.75 8.08 12.73
CA ASN A 101 4.26 7.58 11.47
C ASN A 101 3.11 7.09 10.59
N ILE A 102 2.92 7.73 9.44
CA ILE A 102 1.90 7.36 8.45
C ILE A 102 2.62 6.87 7.20
N ARG A 103 2.18 5.72 6.67
CA ARG A 103 2.71 5.16 5.43
C ARG A 103 1.57 4.71 4.54
N TYR A 104 1.70 5.01 3.26
CA TYR A 104 0.76 4.58 2.24
C TYR A 104 1.45 3.56 1.33
N ILE A 105 0.69 2.56 0.92
CA ILE A 105 1.04 1.64 -0.16
C ILE A 105 -0.14 1.58 -1.13
N VAL A 106 0.13 1.23 -2.39
CA VAL A 106 -0.88 1.03 -3.42
C VAL A 106 -0.74 -0.37 -4.00
N THR A 107 -1.86 -1.03 -4.25
CA THR A 107 -1.89 -2.41 -4.74
C THR A 107 -3.10 -2.68 -5.63
N ASN A 108 -2.98 -3.69 -6.51
CA ASN A 108 -4.12 -4.30 -7.21
C ASN A 108 -4.58 -5.63 -6.57
N LEU A 109 -3.96 -6.05 -5.46
CA LEU A 109 -4.35 -7.22 -4.67
C LEU A 109 -5.59 -6.91 -3.83
N LYS A 110 -6.74 -7.48 -4.22
CA LYS A 110 -8.03 -7.21 -3.54
C LYS A 110 -8.49 -8.31 -2.58
N GLU A 111 -7.90 -9.50 -2.68
CA GLU A 111 -8.39 -10.70 -1.99
C GLU A 111 -7.81 -10.89 -0.58
N PHE A 112 -6.84 -10.07 -0.19
CA PHE A 112 -6.09 -10.24 1.05
C PHE A 112 -6.48 -9.19 2.10
N ARG A 113 -6.30 -9.54 3.38
CA ARG A 113 -6.55 -8.60 4.47
C ARG A 113 -5.53 -7.47 4.42
N THR A 114 -6.01 -6.25 4.67
CA THR A 114 -5.20 -5.02 4.65
C THR A 114 -3.93 -5.09 5.52
N ARG A 115 -4.04 -5.72 6.69
CA ARG A 115 -2.88 -5.94 7.58
C ARG A 115 -1.86 -6.87 6.92
N ASP A 116 -2.32 -7.96 6.34
CA ASP A 116 -1.45 -9.01 5.77
C ASP A 116 -0.75 -8.47 4.52
N LEU A 117 -1.47 -7.74 3.66
CA LEU A 117 -0.87 -7.01 2.53
C LEU A 117 0.25 -6.08 2.98
N TYR A 118 0.05 -5.34 4.07
CA TYR A 118 1.09 -4.46 4.58
C TYR A 118 2.24 -5.26 5.22
N GLU A 119 1.96 -6.21 6.12
CA GLU A 119 2.97 -6.86 6.97
C GLU A 119 3.70 -8.01 6.29
N MET A 120 2.98 -8.84 5.53
CA MET A 120 3.46 -10.09 4.91
C MET A 120 3.80 -9.94 3.43
N ASP A 121 3.15 -9.04 2.69
CA ASP A 121 3.47 -8.88 1.26
C ASP A 121 4.44 -7.72 1.02
N TYR A 122 4.14 -6.55 1.58
CA TYR A 122 4.95 -5.34 1.43
C TYR A 122 6.15 -5.28 2.39
N CYS A 123 5.89 -5.37 3.71
CA CYS A 123 6.94 -5.26 4.73
C CYS A 123 7.63 -6.57 5.06
N ALA A 124 7.25 -7.70 4.42
CA ALA A 124 7.97 -8.94 4.59
C ALA A 124 9.44 -8.71 4.26
N ARG A 125 10.25 -8.73 5.31
CA ARG A 125 11.67 -8.98 5.16
C ARG A 125 11.76 -10.41 4.67
N VAL A 126 12.56 -10.62 3.64
CA VAL A 126 12.96 -11.96 3.24
C VAL A 126 13.63 -12.59 4.46
N SER A 127 12.88 -13.36 5.24
CA SER A 127 13.43 -14.42 6.05
C SER A 127 13.62 -15.57 5.07
N ILE A 128 14.82 -15.65 4.48
CA ILE A 128 15.29 -16.95 3.99
C ILE A 128 15.32 -17.82 5.24
N VAL A 129 14.39 -18.78 5.30
CA VAL A 129 14.49 -19.93 6.19
C VAL A 129 15.14 -21.04 5.37
#